data_AF-A0A1B6KRQ0-F1
#
_entry.id   AF-A0A1B6KRQ0-F1
#
_cell.length_a   1.000
_cell.length_b   1.000
_cell.length_c   1.000
_cell.angle_alpha   90.00
_cell.angle_beta   90.00
_cell.angle_gamma   90.00
#
_symmetry.space_group_name_H-M   'P 1'
#
loop_
_entity.id
_entity.type
_entity.pdbx_description
1 polymer ?
#
loop_
_entity_poly.entity_id
_entity_poly.type
_entity_poly.pdbx_seq_one_letter_code
_entity_poly.pdbx_strand_id
1 'polypeptide(L)'
;KELTLLVFFLVLGIVIFASLVYYAERIQANPHNDFNSIPLGLWWALVTMTTVGYGDMAPKTYVGMFVGALCALAGVLTIALPVPVIVSNFAMYYSHTQARAKLPKKRRRVLPVEQPRGPRLPGQAP
;
A
#
# COMPACT_ATOMS: atom_id res chain seq x y z
N LYS A 1 -4.05 -1.59 -8.90
CA LYS A 1 -5.50 -1.82 -8.64
C LYS A 1 -5.75 -1.99 -7.15
N GLU A 2 -4.95 -2.80 -6.43
CA GLU A 2 -5.09 -3.01 -4.98
C GLU A 2 -4.86 -1.73 -4.15
N LEU A 3 -3.87 -0.91 -4.52
CA LEU A 3 -3.59 0.36 -3.84
C LEU A 3 -4.79 1.32 -3.87
N THR A 4 -5.47 1.44 -5.01
CA THR A 4 -6.62 2.34 -5.19
C THR A 4 -7.79 1.91 -4.32
N LEU A 5 -8.06 0.60 -4.23
CA LEU A 5 -9.09 0.04 -3.33
C LEU A 5 -8.77 0.37 -1.86
N LEU A 6 -7.50 0.29 -1.48
CA LEU A 6 -7.10 0.54 -0.11
C LEU A 6 -7.23 2.02 0.26
N VAL A 7 -6.77 2.91 -0.61
CA VAL A 7 -6.97 4.36 -0.43
C VAL A 7 -8.46 4.70 -0.36
N PHE A 8 -9.30 4.04 -1.17
CA PHE A 8 -10.75 4.21 -1.11
C PHE A 8 -11.33 3.77 0.25
N PHE A 9 -10.93 2.61 0.78
CA PHE A 9 -11.35 2.17 2.11
C PHE A 9 -10.87 3.11 3.22
N LEU A 10 -9.65 3.65 3.10
CA LEU A 10 -9.10 4.60 4.05
C LEU A 10 -9.93 5.89 4.07
N VAL A 11 -10.23 6.47 2.91
CA VAL A 11 -11.08 7.66 2.80
C VAL A 11 -12.49 7.40 3.34
N LEU A 12 -13.07 6.24 3.02
CA LEU A 12 -14.39 5.86 3.52
C LEU A 12 -14.41 5.71 5.05
N GLY A 13 -13.35 5.14 5.64
CA GLY A 13 -13.16 5.09 7.08
C GLY A 13 -13.10 6.48 7.71
N ILE A 14 -12.32 7.41 7.14
CA ILE A 14 -12.24 8.80 7.61
C ILE A 14 -13.61 9.45 7.64
N VAL A 15 -14.39 9.32 6.57
CA VAL A 15 -15.73 9.93 6.48
C VAL A 15 -16.70 9.35 7.52
N ILE A 16 -16.64 8.03 7.75
CA ILE A 16 -17.48 7.36 8.76
C ILE A 16 -17.12 7.86 10.16
N PHE A 17 -15.84 7.82 10.54
CA PHE A 17 -15.42 8.25 11.88
C PHE A 17 -15.61 9.76 12.11
N ALA A 18 -15.40 10.59 11.08
CA ALA A 18 -15.73 12.01 11.12
C ALA A 18 -17.21 12.27 11.39
N SER A 19 -18.09 11.49 10.75
CA SER A 19 -19.53 11.60 10.95
C SER A 19 -19.92 11.11 12.36
N LEU A 20 -19.35 9.99 12.80
CA LEU A 20 -19.60 9.43 14.14
C LEU A 20 -19.18 10.39 15.24
N VAL A 21 -17.99 11.01 15.16
CA VAL A 21 -17.53 11.95 16.18
C VAL A 21 -18.38 13.23 16.18
N TYR A 22 -18.77 13.71 14.98
CA TYR A 22 -19.64 14.88 14.85
C TYR A 22 -21.00 14.65 15.52
N TYR A 23 -21.60 13.48 15.31
CA TYR A 23 -22.83 13.11 16.01
C TYR A 23 -22.60 12.87 17.50
N ALA A 24 -21.52 12.19 17.89
CA ALA A 24 -21.20 11.91 19.29
C ALA A 24 -21.05 13.18 20.13
N GLU A 25 -20.37 14.20 19.60
CA GLU A 25 -20.21 15.51 20.25
C GLU A 25 -21.50 16.34 20.27
N ARG A 26 -22.48 16.03 19.42
CA ARG A 26 -23.80 16.67 19.43
C ARG A 26 -24.78 16.05 20.42
N ILE A 27 -24.52 14.82 20.90
CA ILE A 27 -25.39 14.13 21.87
C ILE A 27 -25.33 14.80 23.24
N GLN A 28 -24.18 15.36 23.62
CA GLN A 28 -23.99 16.01 24.91
C GLN A 28 -23.70 17.50 24.70
N ALA A 29 -24.49 18.38 25.33
CA ALA A 29 -24.29 19.82 25.23
C ALA A 29 -22.95 20.20 25.87
N ASN A 30 -21.99 20.59 25.03
CA ASN A 30 -20.65 20.99 25.45
C ASN A 30 -20.39 22.45 25.03
N PRO A 31 -20.18 23.38 25.99
CA PRO A 31 -19.86 24.78 25.68
C PRO A 31 -18.56 24.97 24.89
N HIS A 32 -17.64 24.00 24.98
CA HIS A 32 -16.35 23.99 24.27
C HIS A 32 -16.30 22.93 23.16
N ASN A 33 -17.34 22.88 22.32
CA ASN A 33 -17.38 21.96 21.18
C ASN A 33 -16.55 22.51 20.02
N ASP A 34 -15.47 21.81 19.69
CA ASP A 34 -14.58 22.16 18.57
C ASP A 34 -15.15 21.63 17.23
N PHE A 35 -16.11 20.70 17.24
CA PHE A 35 -16.74 20.06 16.08
C PHE A 35 -17.98 20.82 15.58
N ASN A 36 -17.83 22.11 15.26
CA ASN A 36 -18.95 22.94 14.81
C ASN A 36 -19.39 22.67 13.36
N SER A 37 -18.53 22.08 12.54
CA SER A 37 -18.79 21.83 11.11
C SER A 37 -18.24 20.48 10.64
N ILE A 38 -18.89 19.88 9.64
CA ILE A 38 -18.47 18.59 9.05
C ILE A 38 -17.00 18.60 8.56
N PRO A 39 -16.48 19.67 7.93
CA PRO A 39 -15.08 19.72 7.50
C PRO A 39 -14.07 19.64 8.64
N LEU A 40 -14.41 20.17 9.83
CA LEU A 40 -13.54 20.09 11.01
C LEU A 40 -13.47 18.66 11.55
N GLY A 41 -14.60 17.94 11.54
CA GLY A 41 -14.62 16.50 11.86
C GLY A 41 -13.80 15.67 10.88
N LEU A 42 -13.82 16.01 9.59
CA LEU A 42 -12.98 15.37 8.57
C LEU A 42 -11.48 15.60 8.82
N TRP A 43 -11.08 16.82 9.17
CA TRP A 43 -9.69 17.14 9.53
C TRP A 43 -9.22 16.30 10.72
N TRP A 44 -10.00 16.29 11.79
CA TRP A 44 -9.69 15.48 12.97
C TRP A 44 -9.60 13.98 12.62
N ALA A 45 -10.60 13.43 11.93
CA ALA A 45 -10.62 12.02 11.59
C ALA A 45 -9.47 11.63 10.65
N LEU A 46 -9.08 12.50 9.71
CA LEU A 46 -7.91 12.32 8.85
C LEU A 46 -6.65 12.21 9.72
N VAL A 47 -6.38 13.20 10.55
CA VAL A 47 -5.18 13.31 11.40
C VAL A 47 -5.10 12.16 12.41
N THR A 48 -6.22 11.75 13.00
CA THR A 48 -6.30 10.63 13.94
C THR A 48 -6.12 9.29 13.24
N MET A 49 -6.78 9.07 12.10
CA MET A 49 -6.69 7.80 11.37
C MET A 49 -5.31 7.60 10.74
N THR A 50 -4.62 8.69 10.36
CA THR A 50 -3.21 8.67 9.94
C THR A 50 -2.22 8.63 11.10
N THR A 51 -2.67 8.53 12.35
CA THR A 51 -1.84 8.49 13.56
C THR A 51 -0.95 9.72 13.79
N VAL A 52 -1.27 10.85 13.15
CA VAL A 52 -0.51 12.11 13.31
C VAL A 52 -0.85 12.75 14.65
N GLY A 53 -2.15 12.87 14.96
CA GLY A 53 -2.64 13.32 16.26
C GLY A 53 -2.12 14.70 16.69
N TYR A 54 -2.38 15.76 15.93
CA TYR A 54 -1.98 17.13 16.29
C TYR A 54 -2.48 17.58 17.67
N GLY A 55 -3.65 17.09 18.10
CA GLY A 55 -4.25 17.47 19.38
C GLY A 55 -4.85 18.88 19.40
N ASP A 56 -4.96 19.51 18.23
CA ASP A 56 -5.65 20.79 18.01
C ASP A 56 -7.16 20.68 18.27
N MET A 57 -7.73 19.52 17.94
CA MET A 57 -9.14 19.21 18.14
C MET A 57 -9.24 17.79 18.72
N ALA A 58 -10.15 17.59 19.68
CA ALA A 58 -10.41 16.26 20.24
C ALA A 58 -11.83 16.19 20.82
N PRO A 59 -12.50 15.03 20.73
CA PRO A 59 -13.79 14.86 21.38
C PRO A 59 -13.64 14.97 22.89
N LYS A 60 -14.52 15.77 23.50
CA LYS A 60 -14.54 16.03 24.95
C LYS A 60 -15.71 15.31 25.65
N THR A 61 -16.63 14.75 24.88
CA THR A 61 -17.74 13.93 25.37
C THR A 61 -17.30 12.50 25.64
N TYR A 62 -17.92 11.84 26.62
CA TYR A 62 -17.62 10.43 26.95
C TYR A 62 -17.82 9.50 25.74
N VAL A 63 -18.89 9.73 24.96
CA VAL A 63 -19.19 8.96 23.75
C VAL A 63 -18.18 9.26 22.65
N GLY A 64 -17.82 10.54 22.46
CA GLY A 64 -16.82 10.95 21.49
C GLY A 64 -15.43 10.39 21.79
N MET A 65 -15.04 10.32 23.07
CA MET A 65 -13.77 9.70 23.50
C MET A 65 -13.72 8.21 23.16
N PHE A 66 -14.82 7.48 23.36
CA PHE A 66 -14.90 6.06 22.98
C PHE A 66 -14.78 5.88 21.45
N VAL A 67 -15.50 6.70 20.68
CA VAL A 67 -15.38 6.72 19.21
C VAL A 67 -13.96 7.08 18.77
N GLY A 68 -13.30 8.03 19.44
CA GLY A 68 -11.92 8.41 19.17
C GLY A 68 -10.92 7.31 19.44
N ALA A 69 -11.08 6.55 20.53
CA ALA A 69 -10.26 5.38 20.81
C ALA A 69 -10.42 4.30 19.73
N LEU A 70 -11.66 4.01 19.32
CA LEU A 70 -11.94 3.09 18.22
C LEU A 70 -11.37 3.58 16.89
N CYS A 71 -11.45 4.89 16.60
CA CYS A 71 -10.90 5.49 15.40
C CYS A 71 -9.37 5.34 15.35
N ALA A 72 -8.67 5.59 16.46
CA ALA A 72 -7.21 5.42 16.54
C ALA A 72 -6.79 3.96 16.30
N LEU A 73 -7.46 3.01 16.95
CA LEU A 73 -7.21 1.57 16.75
C LEU A 73 -7.50 1.15 15.30
N ALA A 74 -8.64 1.56 14.74
CA ALA A 74 -9.00 1.26 13.36
C ALA A 74 -8.01 1.87 12.36
N GLY A 75 -7.50 3.09 12.60
CA GLY A 75 -6.50 3.73 11.75
C GLY A 75 -5.18 2.96 11.68
N VAL A 76 -4.65 2.55 12.84
CA VAL A 76 -3.43 1.72 12.90
C VAL A 76 -3.62 0.40 12.15
N LEU A 77 -4.74 -0.29 12.38
CA LEU A 77 -5.07 -1.54 11.67
C LEU A 77 -5.21 -1.32 10.15
N THR A 78 -5.81 -0.21 9.75
CA THR A 78 -6.00 0.14 8.33
C THR A 78 -4.68 0.44 7.65
N ILE A 79 -3.69 1.01 8.34
CA ILE A 79 -2.34 1.28 7.79
C ILE A 79 -1.44 0.04 7.83
N ALA A 80 -1.66 -0.88 8.78
CA ALA A 80 -0.88 -2.12 8.88
C ALA A 80 -1.04 -3.04 7.66
N LEU A 81 -2.20 -3.00 6.99
CA LEU A 81 -2.51 -3.84 5.82
C LEU A 81 -1.92 -3.35 4.47
N PRO A 82 -1.94 -2.05 4.10
CA PRO A 82 -1.35 -1.55 2.84
C PRO A 82 0.15 -1.65 2.79
N VAL A 83 0.83 -1.36 3.90
CA VAL A 83 2.29 -1.18 3.91
C VAL A 83 2.99 -2.46 3.42
N PRO A 84 2.65 -3.67 3.92
CA PRO A 84 3.21 -4.91 3.40
C PRO A 84 2.83 -5.20 1.94
N VAL A 85 1.61 -4.88 1.52
CA VAL A 85 1.14 -5.07 0.14
C VAL A 85 1.96 -4.22 -0.83
N ILE A 86 2.19 -2.95 -0.48
CA ILE A 86 3.03 -2.03 -1.26
C ILE A 86 4.47 -2.54 -1.34
N VAL A 87 5.05 -2.94 -0.20
CA VAL A 87 6.42 -3.49 -0.12
C VAL A 87 6.56 -4.75 -0.96
N SER A 88 5.58 -5.66 -0.89
CA SER A 88 5.56 -6.90 -1.70
C SER A 88 5.48 -6.60 -3.19
N ASN A 89 4.66 -5.64 -3.60
CA ASN A 89 4.56 -5.20 -4.99
C ASN A 89 5.90 -4.62 -5.50
N PHE A 90 6.58 -3.80 -4.70
CA PHE A 90 7.92 -3.32 -5.04
C PHE A 90 8.94 -4.47 -5.08
N ALA A 91 8.92 -5.38 -4.11
CA ALA A 91 9.81 -6.54 -4.08
C ALA A 91 9.64 -7.43 -5.33
N MET A 92 8.42 -7.60 -5.83
CA MET A 92 8.14 -8.29 -7.09
C MET A 92 8.73 -7.54 -8.30
N TYR A 93 8.66 -6.21 -8.33
CA TYR A 93 9.27 -5.41 -9.39
C TYR A 93 10.81 -5.45 -9.36
N TYR A 94 11.41 -5.36 -8.16
CA TYR A 94 12.86 -5.50 -7.97
C TYR A 94 13.35 -6.91 -8.28
N SER A 95 12.60 -7.96 -7.91
CA SER A 95 12.95 -9.34 -8.20
C SER A 95 12.90 -9.63 -9.69
N HIS A 96 11.94 -9.06 -10.43
CA HIS A 96 11.90 -9.17 -11.91
C HIS A 96 13.11 -8.53 -12.58
N THR A 97 13.56 -7.38 -12.07
CA THR A 97 14.73 -6.67 -12.60
C THR A 97 16.03 -7.42 -12.29
N GLN A 98 16.15 -7.98 -11.08
CA GLN A 98 17.30 -8.81 -10.69
C GLN A 98 17.30 -10.20 -11.34
N ALA A 99 16.13 -10.81 -11.54
CA ALA A 99 16.01 -12.10 -12.23
C ALA A 99 16.45 -11.97 -13.69
N ARG A 100 16.15 -10.85 -14.35
CA ARG A 100 16.67 -10.53 -15.69
C ARG A 100 18.18 -10.27 -15.70
N ALA A 101 18.73 -9.67 -14.65
CA ALA A 101 20.17 -9.43 -14.52
C ALA A 101 20.98 -10.71 -14.23
N LYS A 102 20.38 -11.70 -13.56
CA LYS A 102 21.00 -13.00 -13.27
C LYS A 102 20.88 -14.03 -14.40
N LEU A 103 20.14 -13.74 -15.48
CA LEU A 103 20.14 -14.61 -16.65
C LEU A 103 21.54 -14.59 -17.29
N PRO A 104 22.25 -15.73 -17.37
CA PRO A 104 23.55 -15.77 -18.01
C PRO A 104 23.38 -15.33 -19.47
N LYS A 105 24.19 -14.35 -19.89
CA LYS A 105 24.34 -13.97 -21.31
C LYS A 105 24.46 -15.27 -22.09
N LYS A 106 23.43 -15.63 -22.87
CA LYS A 106 23.41 -16.85 -23.68
C LYS A 106 24.59 -16.73 -24.64
N ARG A 107 25.74 -17.29 -24.25
CA ARG A 107 26.95 -17.34 -25.07
C ARG A 107 26.50 -18.10 -26.30
N ARG A 108 26.27 -17.38 -27.40
CA ARG A 108 25.86 -17.93 -28.68
C ARG A 108 26.94 -18.97 -28.99
N ARG A 109 26.66 -20.25 -28.74
CA ARG A 109 27.55 -21.34 -29.11
C ARG A 109 27.55 -21.27 -30.63
N VAL A 110 28.58 -20.62 -31.17
CA VAL A 110 28.92 -20.73 -32.59
C VAL A 110 29.18 -22.22 -32.78
N LEU A 111 28.18 -22.89 -33.36
CA LEU A 111 28.34 -24.26 -33.83
C LEU A 111 29.52 -24.21 -34.81
N PRO A 112 30.56 -25.04 -34.63
CA PRO A 112 31.54 -25.22 -35.69
C PRO A 112 30.76 -25.60 -36.94
N VAL A 113 30.93 -24.83 -38.00
CA VAL A 113 30.38 -25.19 -39.31
C VAL A 113 31.07 -26.49 -39.70
N GLU A 114 30.35 -27.61 -39.62
CA GLU A 114 30.80 -28.90 -40.13
C GLU A 114 31.09 -28.70 -41.62
N GLN A 115 32.36 -28.60 -41.98
CA GLN A 115 32.75 -28.50 -43.38
C GLN A 115 32.35 -29.81 -44.07
N PRO A 116 31.63 -29.78 -45.20
CA PRO A 116 31.29 -30.99 -45.93
C PRO A 116 32.59 -31.66 -46.37
N ARG A 117 32.86 -32.86 -45.85
CA ARG A 117 33.95 -33.72 -46.34
C ARG A 117 33.68 -33.97 -47.82
N GLY A 118 34.57 -33.42 -48.66
CA GLY A 118 34.56 -33.68 -50.09
C GLY A 118 34.65 -35.18 -50.40
N PRO A 119 34.20 -35.62 -51.58
CA PRO A 119 34.17 -37.03 -51.94
C PRO A 119 35.57 -37.63 -51.85
N ARG A 120 35.74 -38.73 -51.12
CA ARG A 120 36.99 -39.49 -51.14
C ARG A 120 37.14 -40.15 -52.49
N LEU A 121 38.24 -39.86 -53.18
CA LEU A 121 38.61 -40.56 -54.39
C LEU A 121 39.06 -41.99 -54.04
N PRO A 122 38.69 -43.00 -54.84
CA PRO A 122 39.06 -44.39 -54.58
C PRO A 122 40.58 -44.57 -54.73
N GLY A 123 41.27 -44.88 -53.62
CA GLY A 123 42.70 -45.22 -53.65
C GLY A 123 43.50 -45.05 -52.35
N GLN A 124 42.96 -44.43 -51.29
CA GLN A 124 43.69 -44.30 -50.02
C GLN A 124 43.29 -45.41 -49.04
N ALA A 125 44.22 -46.35 -48.84
CA ALA A 125 44.21 -47.37 -47.78
C ALA A 125 44.40 -46.72 -46.40
N PRO A 126 43.92 -47.37 -45.31
CA PRO A 126 43.67 -46.75 -44.00
C PRO A 126 44.91 -46.23 -43.26
#